data_AF-A0A9D7JA28-F1
#
_entry.id   AF-A0A9D7JA28-F1
#
_cell.length_a   1.000
_cell.length_b   1.000
_cell.length_c   1.000
_cell.angle_alpha   90.00
_cell.angle_beta   90.00
_cell.angle_gamma   90.00
#
_symmetry.space_group_name_H-M   'P 1'
#
loop_
_entity.id
_entity.type
_entity.pdbx_description
1 polymer ?
#
loop_
_entity_poly.entity_id
_entity_poly.type
_entity_poly.pdbx_seq_one_letter_code
_entity_poly.pdbx_strand_id
1 'polypeptide(L)'
;MTDVPSGAVPRAPKLRAIAWQDIVAALKLGIRDFARAPLYGLFFGGFFALGGVAIFLFLGVFDAPWMIIPIAIGFPLVGPFAAAGLYEVSRRLARGEPLTWKAVLITVFRQRERQLGWMAFVVLFIFWVWVYQVRILLAIFMGFSAPSSLDRFMTVVLTTQSGITFLAVGTLVGLVLALILFSATVVAMPLLLDTELDFVTALITSFQAVARSPLPMLGWGIIVTALTLLALAPAFLGLVVIMPVLGHATWHLYALAAGRETAP
;
A
#
# COMPACT_ATOMS: atom_id res chain seq x y z
N MET A 1 38.14 -27.63 -18.33
CA MET A 1 37.41 -26.35 -18.22
C MET A 1 35.94 -26.73 -18.21
N THR A 2 35.36 -26.85 -17.03
CA THR A 2 33.95 -27.27 -16.85
C THR A 2 33.07 -26.06 -17.09
N ASP A 3 32.24 -26.10 -18.13
CA ASP A 3 31.17 -25.13 -18.35
C ASP A 3 30.22 -25.16 -17.15
N VAL A 4 30.36 -24.17 -16.28
CA VAL A 4 29.33 -23.83 -15.29
C VAL A 4 28.16 -23.28 -16.10
N PRO A 5 26.95 -23.87 -16.05
CA PRO A 5 25.79 -23.28 -16.70
C PRO A 5 25.63 -21.87 -16.15
N SER A 6 25.71 -20.86 -17.01
CA SER A 6 25.46 -19.48 -16.63
C SER A 6 24.11 -19.44 -15.90
N GLY A 7 24.13 -19.02 -14.64
CA GLY A 7 22.93 -18.96 -13.81
C GLY A 7 21.87 -18.16 -14.55
N ALA A 8 20.81 -18.83 -15.00
CA ALA A 8 19.75 -18.18 -15.73
C ALA A 8 19.19 -17.05 -14.85
N VAL A 9 19.42 -15.80 -15.27
CA VAL A 9 18.85 -14.63 -14.60
C VAL A 9 17.34 -14.86 -14.51
N PRO A 10 16.74 -14.93 -13.30
CA PRO A 10 15.31 -15.16 -13.16
C PRO A 10 14.55 -14.13 -13.99
N ARG A 11 13.78 -14.58 -14.98
CA ARG A 11 12.98 -13.68 -15.83
C ARG A 11 11.65 -13.39 -15.16
N ALA A 12 11.20 -12.14 -15.25
CA ALA A 12 9.88 -11.77 -14.77
C ALA A 12 8.80 -12.61 -15.48
N PRO A 13 7.79 -13.13 -14.74
CA PRO A 13 6.69 -13.85 -15.35
C PRO A 13 5.92 -12.91 -16.30
N LYS A 14 5.46 -13.45 -17.43
CA LYS A 14 4.60 -12.68 -18.35
C LYS A 14 3.22 -12.52 -17.72
N LEU A 15 2.92 -11.33 -17.22
CA LEU A 15 1.59 -10.99 -16.72
C LEU A 15 0.63 -10.80 -17.88
N ARG A 16 -0.53 -11.47 -17.82
CA ARG A 16 -1.65 -11.19 -18.74
C ARG A 16 -2.30 -9.86 -18.39
N ALA A 17 -3.09 -9.33 -19.32
CA ALA A 17 -3.91 -8.14 -19.05
C ALA A 17 -4.91 -8.41 -17.92
N ILE A 18 -5.05 -7.44 -17.03
CA ILE A 18 -5.98 -7.48 -15.88
C ILE A 18 -7.35 -7.03 -16.39
N ALA A 19 -8.36 -7.86 -16.18
CA ALA A 19 -9.75 -7.55 -16.52
C ALA A 19 -10.54 -7.12 -15.28
N TRP A 20 -11.71 -6.52 -15.50
CA TRP A 20 -12.62 -6.12 -14.40
C TRP A 20 -13.09 -7.33 -13.56
N GLN A 21 -13.23 -8.49 -14.20
CA GLN A 21 -13.57 -9.74 -13.54
C GLN A 21 -12.50 -10.18 -12.54
N ASP A 22 -11.22 -9.91 -12.84
CA ASP A 22 -10.11 -10.23 -11.93
C ASP A 22 -10.17 -9.40 -10.65
N ILE A 23 -10.60 -8.14 -10.73
CA ILE A 23 -10.78 -7.26 -9.57
C ILE A 23 -11.89 -7.79 -8.66
N VAL A 24 -13.03 -8.15 -9.24
CA VAL A 24 -14.16 -8.72 -8.49
C VAL A 24 -13.77 -10.06 -7.87
N ALA A 25 -13.09 -10.92 -8.62
CA ALA A 25 -12.59 -12.20 -8.12
C ALA A 25 -11.59 -12.02 -6.98
N ALA A 26 -10.61 -11.12 -7.15
CA ALA A 26 -9.61 -10.80 -6.16
C ALA A 26 -10.22 -10.29 -4.85
N LEU A 27 -11.22 -9.41 -4.91
CA LEU A 27 -11.95 -8.96 -3.72
C LEU A 27 -12.68 -10.10 -3.01
N LYS A 28 -13.39 -10.95 -3.74
CA LYS A 28 -14.09 -12.11 -3.18
C LYS A 28 -13.11 -13.08 -2.49
N LEU A 29 -11.98 -13.35 -3.14
CA LEU A 29 -10.93 -14.21 -2.60
C LEU A 29 -10.27 -13.56 -1.37
N GLY A 30 -10.02 -12.24 -1.40
CA GLY A 30 -9.47 -11.51 -0.26
C GLY A 30 -10.38 -11.54 0.96
N ILE A 31 -11.69 -11.39 0.77
CA ILE A 31 -12.70 -11.55 1.84
C ILE A 31 -12.72 -13.00 2.34
N ARG A 32 -12.66 -13.98 1.45
CA ARG A 32 -12.63 -15.40 1.80
C ARG A 32 -11.41 -15.75 2.66
N ASP A 33 -10.24 -15.26 2.28
CA ASP A 33 -9.00 -15.53 2.99
C ASP A 33 -8.97 -14.85 4.36
N PHE A 34 -9.47 -13.62 4.46
CA PHE A 34 -9.68 -12.97 5.76
C PHE A 34 -10.63 -13.78 6.66
N ALA A 35 -11.75 -14.27 6.12
CA ALA A 35 -12.71 -15.08 6.88
C ALA A 35 -12.13 -16.45 7.31
N ARG A 36 -11.22 -17.04 6.51
CA ARG A 36 -10.55 -18.30 6.83
C ARG A 36 -9.42 -18.15 7.84
N ALA A 37 -8.73 -17.01 7.84
CA ALA A 37 -7.56 -16.75 8.67
C ALA A 37 -7.66 -15.40 9.43
N PRO A 38 -8.75 -15.14 10.18
CA PRO A 38 -9.06 -13.81 10.70
C PRO A 38 -8.00 -13.30 11.67
N LEU A 39 -7.42 -14.16 12.51
CA LEU A 39 -6.42 -13.73 13.50
C LEU A 39 -5.17 -13.10 12.86
N TYR A 40 -4.72 -13.62 11.71
CA TYR A 40 -3.61 -13.02 10.96
C TYR A 40 -4.00 -11.66 10.41
N GLY A 41 -5.21 -11.57 9.84
CA GLY A 41 -5.75 -10.30 9.37
C GLY A 41 -5.84 -9.27 10.50
N LEU A 42 -6.47 -9.60 11.62
CA LEU A 42 -6.60 -8.72 12.78
C LEU A 42 -5.23 -8.26 13.32
N PHE A 43 -4.23 -9.14 13.32
CA PHE A 43 -2.87 -8.80 13.74
C PHE A 43 -2.24 -7.74 12.82
N PHE A 44 -2.24 -7.95 11.50
CA PHE A 44 -1.64 -7.00 10.56
C PHE A 44 -2.47 -5.72 10.42
N GLY A 45 -3.81 -5.83 10.40
CA GLY A 45 -4.73 -4.69 10.42
C GLY A 45 -4.62 -3.86 11.69
N GLY A 46 -4.32 -4.51 12.83
CA GLY A 46 -4.09 -3.89 14.12
C GLY A 46 -2.95 -2.87 14.09
N PHE A 47 -1.84 -3.12 13.38
CA PHE A 47 -0.75 -2.14 13.26
C PHE A 47 -1.21 -0.83 12.62
N PHE A 48 -2.01 -0.92 11.55
CA PHE A 48 -2.53 0.26 10.87
C PHE A 48 -3.54 1.03 11.74
N ALA A 49 -4.45 0.31 12.40
CA ALA A 49 -5.42 0.92 13.30
C ALA A 49 -4.74 1.57 14.52
N LEU A 50 -3.76 0.91 15.14
CA LEU A 50 -2.99 1.45 16.26
C LEU A 50 -2.23 2.72 15.85
N GLY A 51 -1.63 2.75 14.67
CA GLY A 51 -0.98 3.96 14.13
C GLY A 51 -1.97 5.12 13.96
N GLY A 52 -3.17 4.84 13.43
CA GLY A 52 -4.23 5.85 13.30
C GLY A 52 -4.77 6.34 14.65
N VAL A 53 -5.04 5.44 15.59
CA VAL A 53 -5.46 5.77 16.96
C VAL A 53 -4.37 6.59 17.67
N ALA A 54 -3.10 6.26 17.48
CA ALA A 54 -1.99 7.03 18.04
C ALA A 54 -2.01 8.48 17.51
N ILE A 55 -2.23 8.69 16.20
CA ILE A 55 -2.39 10.04 15.62
C ILE A 55 -3.54 10.79 16.31
N PHE A 56 -4.69 10.14 16.47
CA PHE A 56 -5.85 10.75 17.14
C PHE A 56 -5.55 11.14 18.60
N LEU A 57 -4.91 10.26 19.37
CA LEU A 57 -4.56 10.54 20.77
C LEU A 57 -3.53 11.66 20.90
N PHE A 58 -2.48 11.66 20.08
CA PHE A 58 -1.45 12.71 20.13
C PHE A 58 -1.98 14.08 19.70
N LEU A 59 -2.92 14.12 18.74
CA LEU A 59 -3.56 15.36 18.33
C LEU A 59 -4.60 15.87 19.31
N GLY A 60 -5.48 15.00 19.81
CA GLY A 60 -6.67 15.39 20.55
C GLY A 60 -6.55 15.33 22.07
N VAL A 61 -5.63 14.52 22.61
CA VAL A 61 -5.53 14.27 24.06
C VAL A 61 -4.21 14.77 24.63
N PHE A 62 -3.09 14.45 23.97
CA PHE A 62 -1.76 14.77 24.50
C PHE A 62 -1.20 16.12 24.04
N ASP A 63 -1.92 16.85 23.18
CA ASP A 63 -1.49 18.13 22.58
C ASP A 63 -0.04 18.09 22.04
N ALA A 64 0.29 16.97 21.39
CA ALA A 64 1.63 16.66 20.89
C ALA A 64 1.63 16.49 19.36
N PRO A 65 1.26 17.51 18.57
CA PRO A 65 1.14 17.41 17.11
C PRO A 65 2.47 17.06 16.41
N TRP A 66 3.61 17.30 17.06
CA TRP A 66 4.92 16.90 16.54
C TRP A 66 5.08 15.38 16.41
N MET A 67 4.31 14.57 17.17
CA MET A 67 4.31 13.11 17.08
C MET A 67 3.71 12.56 15.79
N ILE A 68 2.99 13.37 15.02
CA ILE A 68 2.48 12.96 13.70
C ILE A 68 3.64 12.60 12.77
N ILE A 69 4.74 13.35 12.80
CA ILE A 69 5.88 13.15 11.90
C ILE A 69 6.50 11.75 12.06
N PRO A 70 6.95 11.32 13.25
CA PRO A 70 7.52 9.99 13.42
C PRO A 70 6.52 8.87 13.14
N ILE A 71 5.24 9.03 13.49
CA ILE A 71 4.20 8.03 13.18
C ILE A 71 3.99 7.93 11.67
N ALA A 72 3.89 9.07 10.98
CA ALA A 72 3.70 9.13 9.53
C ALA A 72 4.91 8.54 8.78
N ILE A 73 6.14 8.73 9.27
CA ILE A 73 7.35 8.08 8.71
C ILE A 73 7.35 6.57 8.97
N GLY A 74 6.82 6.12 10.11
CA GLY A 74 6.70 4.70 10.45
C GLY A 74 5.80 3.91 9.49
N PHE A 75 4.73 4.51 8.99
CA PHE A 75 3.77 3.85 8.09
C PHE A 75 4.42 3.31 6.80
N PRO A 76 5.14 4.11 5.98
CA PRO A 76 5.90 3.65 4.81
C PRO A 76 6.88 2.52 5.09
N LEU A 77 7.50 2.52 6.28
CA LEU A 77 8.48 1.52 6.68
C LEU A 77 7.83 0.19 7.07
N VAL A 78 6.68 0.23 7.74
CA VAL A 78 5.98 -0.97 8.23
C VAL A 78 5.06 -1.56 7.16
N GLY A 79 4.43 -0.73 6.34
CA GLY A 79 3.40 -1.11 5.37
C GLY A 79 3.78 -2.28 4.45
N PRO A 80 4.92 -2.23 3.74
CA PRO A 80 5.35 -3.31 2.85
C PRO A 80 5.50 -4.66 3.56
N PHE A 81 5.98 -4.67 4.81
CA PHE A 81 6.16 -5.90 5.59
C PHE A 81 4.84 -6.42 6.13
N ALA A 82 3.93 -5.53 6.55
CA ALA A 82 2.58 -5.93 6.93
C ALA A 82 1.82 -6.55 5.74
N ALA A 83 1.94 -5.93 4.56
CA ALA A 83 1.39 -6.47 3.32
C ALA A 83 2.02 -7.82 2.96
N ALA A 84 3.33 -7.97 3.08
CA ALA A 84 4.02 -9.24 2.85
C ALA A 84 3.48 -10.38 3.76
N GLY A 85 3.13 -10.07 5.00
CA GLY A 85 2.50 -11.04 5.90
C GLY A 85 1.14 -11.53 5.40
N LEU A 86 0.31 -10.61 4.90
CA LEU A 86 -1.00 -10.94 4.33
C LEU A 86 -0.88 -11.72 3.01
N TYR A 87 0.08 -11.33 2.15
CA TYR A 87 0.39 -12.04 0.91
C TYR A 87 0.86 -13.47 1.19
N GLU A 88 1.70 -13.67 2.21
CA GLU A 88 2.15 -15.00 2.62
C GLU A 88 1.00 -15.90 3.08
N VAL A 89 0.05 -15.34 3.84
CA VAL A 89 -1.15 -16.06 4.28
C VAL A 89 -1.97 -16.53 3.07
N SER A 90 -2.27 -15.62 2.13
CA SER A 90 -3.02 -15.99 0.92
C SER A 90 -2.26 -16.98 0.04
N ARG A 91 -0.94 -16.81 -0.12
CA ARG A 91 -0.11 -17.77 -0.87
C ARG A 91 -0.19 -19.18 -0.28
N ARG A 92 -0.09 -19.30 1.05
CA ARG A 92 -0.18 -20.59 1.75
C ARG A 92 -1.56 -21.21 1.60
N LEU A 93 -2.62 -20.41 1.80
CA LEU A 93 -4.01 -20.87 1.62
C LEU A 93 -4.26 -21.36 0.19
N ALA A 94 -3.78 -20.63 -0.82
CA ALA A 94 -3.92 -21.01 -2.22
C ALA A 94 -3.18 -22.32 -2.55
N ARG A 95 -2.03 -22.57 -1.92
CA ARG A 95 -1.22 -23.78 -2.12
C ARG A 95 -1.60 -24.95 -1.21
N GLY A 96 -2.58 -24.79 -0.33
CA GLY A 96 -2.95 -25.80 0.67
C GLY A 96 -1.84 -26.07 1.71
N GLU A 97 -0.91 -25.11 1.89
CA GLU A 97 0.17 -25.21 2.86
C GLU A 97 -0.33 -24.90 4.28
N PRO A 98 0.25 -25.50 5.33
CA PRO A 98 -0.16 -25.23 6.70
C PRO A 98 0.12 -23.77 7.09
N LEU A 99 -0.90 -23.13 7.69
CA LEU A 99 -0.81 -21.80 8.27
C LEU A 99 -0.30 -21.87 9.70
N THR A 100 0.96 -21.50 9.92
CA THR A 100 1.54 -21.36 11.26
C THR A 100 2.13 -19.96 11.44
N TRP A 101 1.97 -19.39 12.64
CA TRP A 101 2.52 -18.07 12.99
C TRP A 101 4.02 -17.99 12.75
N LYS A 102 4.76 -19.03 13.15
CA LYS A 102 6.20 -19.12 12.94
C LYS A 102 6.55 -19.00 11.45
N ALA A 103 5.84 -19.71 10.58
CA ALA A 103 6.14 -19.68 9.16
C ALA A 103 5.84 -18.32 8.52
N VAL A 104 4.71 -17.69 8.87
CA VAL A 104 4.34 -16.36 8.36
C VAL A 104 5.34 -15.30 8.84
N LEU A 105 5.62 -15.25 10.15
CA LEU A 105 6.51 -14.24 10.73
C LEU A 105 7.96 -14.42 10.29
N ILE A 106 8.46 -15.66 10.13
CA ILE A 106 9.79 -15.90 9.58
C ILE A 106 9.85 -15.40 8.13
N THR A 107 8.84 -15.66 7.30
CA THR A 107 8.83 -15.13 5.93
C THR A 107 8.89 -13.61 5.94
N VAL A 108 8.03 -12.94 6.72
CA VAL A 108 8.04 -11.47 6.85
C VAL A 108 9.42 -10.97 7.31
N PHE A 109 10.01 -11.61 8.32
CA PHE A 109 11.32 -11.22 8.80
C PHE A 109 12.41 -11.41 7.74
N ARG A 110 12.41 -12.52 7.00
CA ARG A 110 13.37 -12.77 5.91
C ARG A 110 13.21 -11.77 4.76
N GLN A 111 12.02 -11.20 4.55
CA GLN A 111 11.84 -10.17 3.52
C GLN A 111 12.66 -8.90 3.78
N ARG A 112 13.08 -8.63 5.03
CA ARG A 112 13.92 -7.47 5.37
C ARG A 112 15.30 -7.52 4.71
N GLU A 113 15.81 -8.72 4.47
CA GLU A 113 17.12 -8.99 3.87
C GLU A 113 17.02 -9.16 2.35
N ARG A 114 15.78 -9.19 1.83
CA ARG A 114 15.47 -9.38 0.42
C ARG A 114 15.13 -8.05 -0.25
N GLN A 115 14.76 -8.15 -1.51
CA GLN A 115 14.41 -7.05 -2.39
C GLN A 115 13.17 -6.25 -1.93
N LEU A 116 12.33 -6.83 -1.06
CA LEU A 116 11.18 -6.14 -0.48
C LEU A 116 11.59 -5.01 0.47
N GLY A 117 12.77 -5.08 1.09
CA GLY A 117 13.35 -3.96 1.85
C GLY A 117 13.57 -2.71 1.00
N TRP A 118 13.98 -2.87 -0.28
CA TRP A 118 14.09 -1.76 -1.22
C TRP A 118 12.73 -1.14 -1.57
N MET A 119 11.65 -1.92 -1.55
CA MET A 119 10.30 -1.36 -1.72
C MET A 119 9.91 -0.46 -0.55
N ALA A 120 10.29 -0.79 0.68
CA ALA A 120 10.09 0.12 1.82
C ALA A 120 10.84 1.44 1.63
N PHE A 121 12.06 1.39 1.08
CA PHE A 121 12.78 2.60 0.69
C PHE A 121 12.07 3.39 -0.41
N VAL A 122 11.55 2.74 -1.45
CA VAL A 122 10.78 3.40 -2.52
C VAL A 122 9.54 4.10 -1.97
N VAL A 123 8.75 3.43 -1.11
CA VAL A 123 7.56 4.02 -0.49
C VAL A 123 7.95 5.19 0.41
N LEU A 124 9.01 5.05 1.21
CA LEU A 124 9.52 6.13 2.05
C LEU A 124 10.02 7.32 1.23
N PHE A 125 10.70 7.08 0.12
CA PHE A 125 11.18 8.14 -0.78
C PHE A 125 10.01 8.92 -1.39
N ILE A 126 9.01 8.22 -1.93
CA ILE A 126 7.81 8.86 -2.48
C ILE A 126 7.05 9.63 -1.39
N PHE A 127 6.96 9.08 -0.18
CA PHE A 127 6.39 9.78 0.97
C PHE A 127 7.15 11.07 1.30
N TRP A 128 8.49 11.07 1.26
CA TRP A 128 9.29 12.28 1.44
C TRP A 128 9.04 13.32 0.36
N VAL A 129 8.95 12.91 -0.91
CA VAL A 129 8.57 13.81 -2.00
C VAL A 129 7.19 14.42 -1.71
N TRP A 130 6.22 13.60 -1.29
CA TRP A 130 4.89 14.09 -0.93
C TRP A 130 4.91 15.11 0.22
N VAL A 131 5.64 14.84 1.31
CA VAL A 131 5.78 15.79 2.44
C VAL A 131 6.39 17.11 1.96
N TYR A 132 7.42 17.04 1.12
CA TYR A 132 8.07 18.24 0.58
C TYR A 132 7.12 19.03 -0.34
N GLN A 133 6.33 18.35 -1.17
CA GLN A 133 5.31 18.97 -2.01
C GLN A 133 4.22 19.67 -1.20
N VAL A 134 3.73 19.06 -0.12
CA VAL A 134 2.77 19.71 0.78
C VAL A 134 3.35 21.01 1.35
N ARG A 135 4.62 21.00 1.78
CA ARG A 135 5.30 22.19 2.30
C ARG A 135 5.47 23.29 1.25
N ILE A 136 5.87 22.93 0.03
CA ILE A 136 5.99 23.90 -1.07
C ILE A 136 4.63 24.53 -1.38
N LEU A 137 3.58 23.72 -1.49
CA LEU A 137 2.24 24.23 -1.78
C LEU A 137 1.73 25.14 -0.67
N LEU A 138 1.96 24.79 0.61
CA LEU A 138 1.65 25.68 1.73
C LEU A 138 2.40 27.01 1.62
N ALA A 139 3.70 26.98 1.28
CA ALA A 139 4.49 28.20 1.11
C ALA A 139 4.02 29.07 -0.06
N ILE A 140 3.65 28.48 -1.20
CA ILE A 140 3.18 29.21 -2.38
C ILE A 140 1.83 29.87 -2.13
N PHE A 141 0.88 29.14 -1.53
CA PHE A 141 -0.50 29.62 -1.38
C PHE A 141 -0.75 30.36 -0.05
N MET A 142 -0.12 29.94 1.04
CA MET A 142 -0.35 30.50 2.38
C MET A 142 0.84 31.30 2.93
N GLY A 143 1.99 31.27 2.27
CA GLY A 143 3.20 31.96 2.72
C GLY A 143 3.69 31.46 4.09
N PHE A 144 4.22 32.38 4.89
CA PHE A 144 4.65 32.11 6.27
C PHE A 144 3.49 32.16 7.30
N SER A 145 2.25 32.38 6.83
CA SER A 145 1.07 32.56 7.67
C SER A 145 0.24 31.27 7.82
N ALA A 146 0.85 30.11 7.59
CA ALA A 146 0.16 28.83 7.71
C ALA A 146 -0.45 28.69 9.13
N PRO A 147 -1.75 28.38 9.25
CA PRO A 147 -2.40 28.30 10.55
C PRO A 147 -1.74 27.25 11.47
N SER A 148 -1.45 27.65 12.72
CA SER A 148 -0.83 26.78 13.72
C SER A 148 -1.81 25.82 14.41
N SER A 149 -3.12 26.03 14.23
CA SER A 149 -4.21 25.26 14.84
C SER A 149 -5.08 24.63 13.75
N LEU A 150 -5.52 23.38 13.98
CA LEU A 150 -6.34 22.64 13.02
C LEU A 150 -7.63 23.39 12.62
N ASP A 151 -8.32 24.01 13.58
CA ASP A 151 -9.58 24.73 13.30
C ASP A 151 -9.37 25.90 12.34
N ARG A 152 -8.36 26.74 12.59
CA ARG A 152 -8.00 27.84 11.67
C ARG A 152 -7.53 27.32 10.32
N PHE A 153 -6.81 26.21 10.28
CA PHE A 153 -6.43 25.57 9.01
C PHE A 153 -7.66 25.21 8.20
N MET A 154 -8.64 24.53 8.81
CA MET A 154 -9.89 24.15 8.16
C MET A 154 -10.69 25.37 7.67
N THR A 155 -10.81 26.42 8.49
CA THR A 155 -11.48 27.66 8.08
C THR A 155 -10.80 28.28 6.87
N VAL A 156 -9.47 28.47 6.90
CA VAL A 156 -8.73 29.09 5.79
C VAL A 156 -8.88 28.28 4.52
N VAL A 157 -8.71 26.97 4.63
CA VAL A 157 -8.70 26.05 3.49
C VAL A 157 -10.06 25.97 2.79
N LEU A 158 -11.16 26.05 3.53
CA LEU A 158 -12.51 25.90 2.99
C LEU A 158 -13.19 27.23 2.61
N THR A 159 -12.78 28.35 3.21
CA THR A 159 -13.48 29.64 3.02
C THR A 159 -12.71 30.65 2.20
N THR A 160 -11.39 30.48 2.04
CA THR A 160 -10.56 31.44 1.29
C THR A 160 -10.25 30.93 -0.11
N GLN A 161 -10.15 31.84 -1.07
CA GLN A 161 -9.78 31.51 -2.44
C GLN A 161 -8.40 30.84 -2.52
N SER A 162 -7.43 31.32 -1.73
CA SER A 162 -6.10 30.70 -1.67
C SER A 162 -6.16 29.28 -1.10
N GLY A 163 -6.95 29.07 -0.03
CA GLY A 163 -7.17 27.76 0.56
C GLY A 163 -7.80 26.74 -0.40
N ILE A 164 -8.85 27.17 -1.12
CA ILE A 164 -9.53 26.33 -2.13
C ILE A 164 -8.57 26.00 -3.27
N THR A 165 -7.79 26.98 -3.73
CA THR A 165 -6.79 26.76 -4.81
C THR A 165 -5.68 25.82 -4.35
N PHE A 166 -5.21 25.95 -3.10
CA PHE A 166 -4.29 25.04 -2.45
C PHE A 166 -4.84 23.60 -2.42
N LEU A 167 -6.11 23.40 -2.07
CA LEU A 167 -6.74 22.07 -2.10
C LEU A 167 -6.82 21.51 -3.51
N ALA A 168 -7.27 22.30 -4.48
CA ALA A 168 -7.43 21.85 -5.86
C ALA A 168 -6.08 21.40 -6.45
N VAL A 169 -5.06 22.25 -6.34
CA VAL A 169 -3.70 21.96 -6.84
C VAL A 169 -3.07 20.82 -6.02
N GLY A 170 -3.19 20.85 -4.70
CA GLY A 170 -2.66 19.80 -3.83
C GLY A 170 -3.29 18.44 -4.09
N THR A 171 -4.59 18.39 -4.37
CA THR A 171 -5.29 17.15 -4.75
C THR A 171 -4.79 16.64 -6.10
N LEU A 172 -4.58 17.51 -7.08
CA LEU A 172 -4.06 17.10 -8.40
C LEU A 172 -2.63 16.55 -8.29
N VAL A 173 -1.75 17.26 -7.58
CA VAL A 173 -0.37 16.80 -7.33
C VAL A 173 -0.37 15.49 -6.54
N GLY A 174 -1.22 15.39 -5.52
CA GLY A 174 -1.42 14.18 -4.72
C GLY A 174 -1.90 13.00 -5.55
N LEU A 175 -2.84 13.21 -6.48
CA LEU A 175 -3.33 12.18 -7.41
C LEU A 175 -2.19 11.64 -8.29
N VAL A 176 -1.34 12.52 -8.83
CA VAL A 176 -0.19 12.09 -9.64
C VAL A 176 0.78 11.24 -8.82
N LEU A 177 1.14 11.69 -7.60
CA LEU A 177 2.02 10.93 -6.72
C LEU A 177 1.40 9.59 -6.29
N ALA A 178 0.09 9.57 -6.01
CA ALA A 178 -0.64 8.35 -5.67
C ALA A 178 -0.65 7.36 -6.84
N LEU A 179 -0.84 7.82 -8.08
CA LEU A 179 -0.78 6.97 -9.28
C LEU A 179 0.62 6.40 -9.49
N ILE A 180 1.68 7.19 -9.26
CA ILE A 180 3.07 6.72 -9.32
C ILE A 180 3.31 5.65 -8.25
N LEU A 181 2.95 5.93 -7.00
CA LEU A 181 3.12 5.01 -5.88
C LEU A 181 2.35 3.71 -6.11
N PHE A 182 1.09 3.80 -6.52
CA PHE A 182 0.26 2.66 -6.85
C PHE A 182 0.89 1.82 -7.96
N SER A 183 1.27 2.46 -9.07
CA SER A 183 1.89 1.77 -10.21
C SER A 183 3.21 1.10 -9.86
N ALA A 184 3.98 1.72 -8.96
CA ALA A 184 5.25 1.18 -8.47
C ALA A 184 5.07 -0.04 -7.55
N THR A 185 3.96 -0.17 -6.83
CA THR A 185 3.86 -1.11 -5.69
C THR A 185 2.86 -2.24 -5.89
N VAL A 186 1.74 -1.97 -6.57
CA VAL A 186 0.55 -2.86 -6.60
C VAL A 186 0.86 -4.28 -7.05
N VAL A 187 1.74 -4.46 -8.04
CA VAL A 187 2.18 -5.77 -8.53
C VAL A 187 3.60 -6.08 -8.04
N ALA A 188 4.46 -5.08 -7.86
CA ALA A 188 5.85 -5.29 -7.48
C ALA A 188 6.00 -6.01 -6.13
N MET A 189 5.22 -5.61 -5.11
CA MET A 189 5.34 -6.19 -3.77
C MET A 189 4.93 -7.67 -3.72
N PRO A 190 3.74 -8.09 -4.21
CA PRO A 190 3.40 -9.52 -4.20
C PRO A 190 4.31 -10.34 -5.15
N LEU A 191 4.80 -9.73 -6.24
CA LEU A 191 5.78 -10.35 -7.13
C LEU A 191 7.09 -10.68 -6.42
N LEU A 192 7.68 -9.72 -5.70
CA LEU A 192 8.92 -9.92 -4.93
C LEU A 192 8.75 -10.89 -3.78
N LEU A 193 7.54 -11.02 -3.23
CA LEU A 193 7.27 -12.03 -2.23
C LEU A 193 7.28 -13.44 -2.82
N ASP A 194 6.69 -13.61 -4.01
CA ASP A 194 6.59 -14.92 -4.64
C ASP A 194 7.86 -15.37 -5.37
N THR A 195 8.65 -14.43 -5.91
CA THR A 195 9.84 -14.74 -6.70
C THR A 195 11.12 -14.15 -6.09
N GLU A 196 12.28 -14.56 -6.58
CA GLU A 196 13.60 -14.03 -6.20
C GLU A 196 14.09 -12.94 -7.18
N LEU A 197 13.16 -12.19 -7.80
CA LEU A 197 13.50 -11.11 -8.74
C LEU A 197 14.11 -9.90 -8.02
N ASP A 198 14.93 -9.13 -8.74
CA ASP A 198 15.40 -7.84 -8.27
C ASP A 198 14.26 -6.80 -8.23
N PHE A 199 14.38 -5.83 -7.33
CA PHE A 199 13.31 -4.84 -7.12
C PHE A 199 13.06 -3.94 -8.33
N VAL A 200 14.08 -3.67 -9.16
CA VAL A 200 13.97 -2.81 -10.35
C VAL A 200 13.13 -3.52 -11.42
N THR A 201 13.41 -4.79 -11.68
CA THR A 201 12.61 -5.62 -12.58
C THR A 201 11.16 -5.73 -12.09
N ALA A 202 10.95 -5.89 -10.79
CA ALA A 202 9.60 -5.94 -10.22
C ALA A 202 8.85 -4.61 -10.37
N LEU A 203 9.54 -3.48 -10.13
CA LEU A 203 9.00 -2.13 -10.33
C LEU A 203 8.56 -1.92 -11.79
N ILE A 204 9.45 -2.22 -12.75
CA ILE A 204 9.15 -2.11 -14.19
C ILE A 204 7.97 -3.01 -14.56
N THR A 205 7.93 -4.24 -14.05
CA THR A 205 6.83 -5.18 -14.28
C THR A 205 5.51 -4.64 -13.77
N SER A 206 5.51 -3.97 -12.60
CA SER A 206 4.32 -3.35 -12.02
C SER A 206 3.80 -2.18 -12.86
N PHE A 207 4.68 -1.28 -13.30
CA PHE A 207 4.31 -0.21 -14.22
C PHE A 207 3.76 -0.75 -15.54
N GLN A 208 4.37 -1.77 -16.10
CA GLN A 208 3.88 -2.40 -17.33
C GLN A 208 2.51 -3.06 -17.14
N ALA A 209 2.26 -3.69 -15.99
CA ALA A 209 0.95 -4.26 -15.68
C ALA A 209 -0.14 -3.18 -15.63
N VAL A 210 0.14 -2.04 -14.98
CA VAL A 210 -0.79 -0.90 -14.95
C VAL A 210 -1.00 -0.31 -16.34
N ALA A 211 0.06 -0.08 -17.10
CA ALA A 211 -0.01 0.50 -18.44
C ALA A 211 -0.73 -0.40 -19.46
N ARG A 212 -0.64 -1.73 -19.32
CA ARG A 212 -1.38 -2.69 -20.17
C ARG A 212 -2.87 -2.76 -19.83
N SER A 213 -3.29 -2.32 -18.65
CA SER A 213 -4.66 -2.43 -18.18
C SER A 213 -5.10 -1.18 -17.38
N PRO A 214 -5.04 0.01 -18.01
CA PRO A 214 -5.14 1.28 -17.28
C PRO A 214 -6.52 1.48 -16.65
N LEU A 215 -7.61 1.17 -17.36
CA LEU A 215 -8.96 1.35 -16.84
C LEU A 215 -9.27 0.42 -15.65
N PRO A 216 -9.04 -0.91 -15.74
CA PRO A 216 -9.19 -1.79 -14.58
C PRO A 216 -8.31 -1.37 -13.41
N MET A 217 -7.04 -1.05 -13.65
CA MET A 217 -6.10 -0.72 -12.59
C MET A 217 -6.41 0.63 -11.92
N LEU A 218 -6.90 1.62 -12.68
CA LEU A 218 -7.44 2.86 -12.11
C LEU A 218 -8.65 2.58 -11.23
N GLY A 219 -9.57 1.72 -11.69
CA GLY A 219 -10.72 1.31 -10.90
C GLY A 219 -10.33 0.55 -9.64
N TRP A 220 -9.30 -0.30 -9.68
CA TRP A 220 -8.73 -0.93 -8.49
C TRP A 220 -8.18 0.10 -7.51
N GLY A 221 -7.41 1.08 -7.99
CA GLY A 221 -6.91 2.19 -7.17
C GLY A 221 -8.03 3.01 -6.51
N ILE A 222 -9.12 3.27 -7.23
CA ILE A 222 -10.31 3.95 -6.70
C ILE A 222 -10.97 3.11 -5.60
N ILE A 223 -11.14 1.80 -5.81
CA ILE A 223 -11.71 0.89 -4.81
C ILE A 223 -10.86 0.87 -3.54
N VAL A 224 -9.54 0.69 -3.67
CA VAL A 224 -8.60 0.72 -2.54
C VAL A 224 -8.71 2.03 -1.79
N THR A 225 -8.72 3.16 -2.50
CA THR A 225 -8.82 4.50 -1.91
C THR A 225 -10.15 4.68 -1.18
N ALA A 226 -11.28 4.39 -1.82
CA ALA A 226 -12.61 4.57 -1.25
C ALA A 226 -12.82 3.69 -0.01
N LEU A 227 -12.45 2.41 -0.08
CA LEU A 227 -12.56 1.49 1.06
C LEU A 227 -11.65 1.92 2.21
N THR A 228 -10.43 2.39 1.91
CA THR A 228 -9.53 2.92 2.95
C THR A 228 -10.13 4.16 3.60
N LEU A 229 -10.62 5.14 2.84
CA LEU A 229 -11.27 6.34 3.40
C LEU A 229 -12.49 5.99 4.29
N LEU A 230 -13.33 5.05 3.84
CA LEU A 230 -14.45 4.54 4.64
C LEU A 230 -13.97 3.87 5.94
N ALA A 231 -12.85 3.14 5.89
CA ALA A 231 -12.26 2.47 7.04
C ALA A 231 -11.65 3.43 8.07
N LEU A 232 -11.29 4.65 7.67
CA LEU A 232 -10.79 5.70 8.58
C LEU A 232 -11.92 6.31 9.41
N ALA A 233 -13.14 6.40 8.86
CA ALA A 233 -14.29 7.07 9.49
C ALA A 233 -14.62 6.59 10.93
N PRO A 234 -14.65 5.28 11.24
CA PRO A 234 -14.88 4.80 12.61
C PRO A 234 -13.60 4.88 13.46
N ALA A 235 -13.00 6.06 13.57
CA ALA A 235 -11.76 6.31 14.32
C ALA A 235 -10.65 5.30 14.00
N PHE A 236 -10.39 5.07 12.71
CA PHE A 236 -9.37 4.12 12.19
C PHE A 236 -9.63 2.63 12.50
N LEU A 237 -10.66 2.27 13.26
CA LEU A 237 -10.96 0.88 13.62
C LEU A 237 -11.36 0.01 12.41
N GLY A 238 -11.91 0.63 11.36
CA GLY A 238 -12.24 -0.07 10.12
C GLY A 238 -10.99 -0.64 9.42
N LEU A 239 -9.81 -0.06 9.66
CA LEU A 239 -8.54 -0.54 9.09
C LEU A 239 -8.18 -1.95 9.57
N VAL A 240 -8.67 -2.35 10.75
CA VAL A 240 -8.46 -3.70 11.30
C VAL A 240 -9.02 -4.78 10.35
N VAL A 241 -10.05 -4.45 9.57
CA VAL A 241 -10.72 -5.37 8.64
C VAL A 241 -10.35 -5.06 7.19
N ILE A 242 -10.43 -3.79 6.80
CA ILE A 242 -10.27 -3.40 5.39
C ILE A 242 -8.83 -3.57 4.91
N MET A 243 -7.82 -3.24 5.72
CA MET A 243 -6.43 -3.38 5.29
C MET A 243 -6.03 -4.84 5.03
N PRO A 244 -6.38 -5.80 5.91
CA PRO A 244 -6.19 -7.23 5.61
C PRO A 244 -6.89 -7.69 4.34
N VAL A 245 -8.16 -7.35 4.17
CA VAL A 245 -8.94 -7.75 2.99
C VAL A 245 -8.30 -7.21 1.71
N LEU A 246 -7.89 -5.94 1.70
CA LEU A 246 -7.20 -5.34 0.55
C LEU A 246 -5.82 -5.95 0.30
N GLY A 247 -5.09 -6.33 1.36
CA GLY A 247 -3.82 -7.05 1.23
C GLY A 247 -4.00 -8.42 0.58
N HIS A 248 -4.94 -9.24 1.08
CA HIS A 248 -5.26 -10.52 0.46
C HIS A 248 -5.75 -10.34 -1.00
N ALA A 249 -6.64 -9.37 -1.24
CA ALA A 249 -7.13 -9.10 -2.59
C ALA A 249 -6.01 -8.67 -3.55
N THR A 250 -5.06 -7.85 -3.11
CA THR A 250 -3.92 -7.44 -3.94
C THR A 250 -3.04 -8.64 -4.32
N TRP A 251 -2.84 -9.59 -3.41
CA TRP A 251 -2.18 -10.86 -3.73
C TRP A 251 -2.92 -11.63 -4.82
N HIS A 252 -4.23 -11.81 -4.68
CA HIS A 252 -5.03 -12.56 -5.66
C HIS A 252 -5.09 -11.86 -7.02
N LEU A 253 -5.19 -10.54 -7.06
CA LEU A 253 -5.16 -9.78 -8.31
C LEU A 253 -3.85 -10.04 -9.08
N TYR A 254 -2.72 -10.02 -8.35
CA TYR A 254 -1.43 -10.40 -8.90
C TYR A 254 -1.38 -11.88 -9.34
N ALA A 255 -1.85 -12.81 -8.50
CA ALA A 255 -1.80 -14.25 -8.78
C ALA A 255 -2.63 -14.62 -10.03
N LEU A 256 -3.81 -14.01 -10.20
CA LEU A 256 -4.66 -14.13 -11.39
C LEU A 256 -3.95 -13.59 -12.65
N ALA A 257 -3.31 -12.42 -12.55
CA ALA A 257 -2.56 -11.82 -13.65
C ALA A 257 -1.29 -12.62 -14.01
N ALA A 258 -0.69 -13.28 -13.02
CA ALA A 258 0.49 -14.13 -13.20
C ALA A 258 0.14 -15.57 -13.65
N GLY A 259 -1.15 -15.91 -13.78
CA GLY A 259 -1.60 -17.26 -14.15
C GLY A 259 -1.34 -18.31 -13.07
N ARG A 260 -1.19 -17.90 -11.81
CA ARG A 260 -1.00 -18.81 -10.65
C ARG A 260 -2.32 -19.29 -10.06
N GLU A 261 -3.40 -18.59 -10.37
CA GLU A 261 -4.77 -18.91 -9.97
C GLU A 261 -5.67 -18.74 -11.20
N THR A 262 -6.73 -19.55 -11.26
CA THR A 262 -7.83 -19.35 -12.21
C THR A 262 -8.98 -18.65 -11.50
N ALA A 263 -9.60 -17.69 -12.16
CA ALA A 263 -10.79 -17.03 -11.62
C ALA A 263 -11.89 -18.09 -11.36
N PRO A 264 -12.57 -18.04 -10.20
CA PRO A 264 -13.64 -18.96 -9.86
C PRO A 264 -14.90 -18.73 -10.71
#